data_AF-A0A7X7ZDS9-F1
#
_entry.id   AF-A0A7X7ZDS9-F1
#
_cell.length_a   1.000
_cell.length_b   1.000
_cell.length_c   1.000
_cell.angle_alpha   90.00
_cell.angle_beta   90.00
_cell.angle_gamma   90.00
#
_symmetry.space_group_name_H-M   'P 1'
#
loop_
_entity.id
_entity.type
_entity.pdbx_description
1 polymer ?
#
loop_
_entity_poly.entity_id
_entity_poly.type
_entity_poly.pdbx_seq_one_letter_code
_entity_poly.pdbx_strand_id
1 'polypeptide(L)' 'EGISVYAGSGDCNKVSALVIAADILAKELDVKILAGCNEDEEDAVLRFLNQTDYQKTVLIHRGNELPSWGFTDN' A
#
# COMPACT_ATOMS: atom_id res chain seq x y z
N GLU A 1 -18.34 3.20 4.39
CA GLU A 1 -17.41 3.17 3.23
C GLU A 1 -16.46 2.00 3.38
N GLY A 2 -15.97 1.45 2.27
CA GLY A 2 -15.09 0.28 2.26
C GLY A 2 -13.69 0.63 1.78
N ILE A 3 -12.73 -0.26 2.02
CA ILE A 3 -11.36 -0.13 1.51
C ILE A 3 -11.28 -0.78 0.14
N SER A 4 -10.70 -0.07 -0.84
CA SER A 4 -10.49 -0.61 -2.19
C SER A 4 -9.37 -1.64 -2.18
N VAL A 5 -9.55 -2.74 -2.93
CA VAL A 5 -8.57 -3.84 -3.03
C VAL A 5 -8.15 -4.01 -4.48
N TYR A 6 -6.84 -3.99 -4.73
CA TYR A 6 -6.25 -4.39 -6.01
C TYR A 6 -5.78 -5.85 -5.89
N ALA A 7 -6.23 -6.67 -6.83
CA ALA A 7 -5.80 -8.05 -6.96
C ALA A 7 -4.67 -8.16 -7.99
N GLY A 8 -3.53 -8.69 -7.59
CA GLY A 8 -2.40 -9.02 -8.45
C GLY A 8 -2.54 -10.40 -9.09
N SER A 9 -1.47 -10.86 -9.73
CA SER A 9 -1.43 -12.16 -10.42
C SER A 9 -1.25 -13.38 -9.49
N GLY A 10 -0.91 -13.16 -8.22
CA GLY A 10 -0.65 -14.21 -7.23
C GLY A 10 -1.85 -14.62 -6.37
N ASP A 11 -1.56 -15.19 -5.20
CA ASP A 11 -2.59 -15.63 -4.24
C ASP A 11 -3.27 -14.43 -3.57
N CYS A 12 -4.47 -14.10 -4.05
CA CYS A 12 -5.27 -12.97 -3.57
C CYS A 12 -5.82 -13.15 -2.13
N ASN A 13 -5.65 -14.33 -1.51
CA ASN A 13 -5.94 -14.50 -0.07
C ASN A 13 -4.86 -13.88 0.82
N LYS A 14 -3.72 -13.47 0.24
CA LYS A 14 -2.63 -12.83 0.97
C LYS A 14 -2.59 -11.35 0.63
N VAL A 15 -2.63 -10.52 1.67
CA VAL A 15 -2.26 -9.11 1.54
C VAL A 15 -0.75 -9.03 1.35
N SER A 16 -0.34 -8.48 0.21
CA SER A 16 1.06 -8.25 -0.16
C SER A 16 1.56 -6.91 0.37
N ALA A 17 0.75 -5.86 0.22
CA ALA A 17 1.12 -4.52 0.64
C ALA A 17 -0.12 -3.64 0.90
N LEU A 18 0.11 -2.50 1.54
CA LEU A 18 -0.84 -1.40 1.64
C LEU A 18 -0.31 -0.19 0.90
N VAL A 19 -1.20 0.54 0.26
CA VAL A 19 -0.87 1.79 -0.40
C VAL A 19 -1.68 2.90 0.24
N ILE A 20 -0.99 3.98 0.62
CA ILE A 20 -1.61 5.16 1.23
C ILE A 20 -1.30 6.34 0.35
N ALA A 21 -2.32 6.95 -0.22
CA ALA A 21 -2.22 8.16 -1.01
C ALA A 21 -2.77 9.35 -0.21
N ALA A 22 -1.95 10.38 -0.07
CA ALA A 22 -2.36 11.67 0.47
C ALA A 22 -2.62 12.65 -0.68
N ASP A 23 -3.86 13.13 -0.77
CA ASP A 23 -4.22 14.22 -1.68
C ASP A 23 -4.05 15.55 -0.94
N ILE A 24 -3.10 16.36 -1.41
CA ILE A 24 -2.74 17.64 -0.79
C ILE A 24 -3.83 18.69 -1.03
N LEU A 25 -4.54 18.64 -2.17
CA LEU A 25 -5.56 19.62 -2.54
C LEU A 25 -6.87 19.33 -1.82
N ALA A 26 -7.32 18.07 -1.85
CA ALA A 26 -8.53 17.62 -1.17
C ALA A 26 -8.35 17.51 0.35
N LYS A 27 -7.10 17.38 0.82
CA LYS A 27 -6.75 17.11 2.23
C LYS A 27 -7.34 15.79 2.72
N GLU A 28 -7.36 14.80 1.84
CA GLU A 28 -7.92 13.47 2.10
C GLU A 28 -6.81 12.41 2.06
N LEU A 29 -7.03 11.35 2.83
CA LEU A 29 -6.20 10.15 2.81
C LEU A 29 -7.02 9.02 2.22
N ASP A 30 -6.46 8.39 1.22
CA ASP A 30 -7.05 7.23 0.55
C ASP A 30 -6.14 6.02 0.75
N VAL A 31 -6.73 4.93 1.24
CA VAL A 31 -6.02 3.69 1.57
C VAL A 31 -6.52 2.58 0.67
N LYS A 32 -5.58 1.83 0.10
CA LYS A 32 -5.80 0.75 -0.84
C LYS A 32 -5.02 -0.49 -0.41
N ILE A 33 -5.66 -1.66 -0.46
CA ILE A 33 -5.02 -2.94 -0.16
C ILE A 33 -4.52 -3.57 -1.46
N LEU A 34 -3.29 -4.07 -1.48
CA LEU A 34 -2.75 -4.89 -2.56
C LEU A 34 -2.74 -6.36 -2.11
N ALA A 35 -3.46 -7.21 -2.83
CA ALA A 35 -3.62 -8.62 -2.52
C ALA A 35 -3.04 -9.48 -3.66
N GLY A 36 -2.14 -10.41 -3.31
CA GLY A 36 -1.49 -11.28 -4.29
C GLY A 36 -0.61 -10.55 -5.31
N CYS A 37 -0.20 -9.31 -5.05
CA CYS A 37 0.73 -8.58 -5.90
C CYS A 37 2.17 -9.08 -5.71
N ASN A 38 2.93 -9.09 -6.82
CA ASN A 38 4.40 -9.20 -6.79
C ASN A 38 5.06 -7.80 -6.75
N GLU A 39 6.38 -7.74 -6.57
CA GLU A 39 7.12 -6.47 -6.44
C GLU A 39 6.98 -5.55 -7.67
N ASP A 40 6.96 -6.11 -8.89
CA ASP A 40 6.80 -5.33 -10.13
C ASP A 40 5.39 -4.71 -10.21
N GLU A 41 4.36 -5.46 -9.81
CA GLU A 41 2.98 -4.99 -9.74
C GLU A 41 2.81 -3.91 -8.65
N GLU A 42 3.45 -4.09 -7.50
CA GLU A 42 3.47 -3.10 -6.41
C GLU A 42 4.10 -1.77 -6.86
N ASP A 43 5.27 -1.83 -7.52
CA ASP A 43 5.95 -0.66 -8.06
C ASP A 43 5.14 0.01 -9.20
N ALA A 44 4.48 -0.78 -10.05
CA ALA A 44 3.59 -0.25 -11.08
C ALA A 44 2.41 0.53 -10.47
N VAL A 45 1.78 0.02 -9.41
CA VAL A 45 0.71 0.73 -8.69
C VAL A 45 1.25 2.00 -8.04
N LEU A 46 2.40 1.94 -7.38
CA LEU A 46 3.02 3.09 -6.72
C LEU A 46 3.34 4.21 -7.73
N ARG A 47 3.89 3.85 -8.91
CA ARG A 47 4.18 4.80 -9.98
C ARG A 47 2.92 5.40 -10.59
N PHE A 48 1.89 4.59 -10.78
CA PHE A 48 0.60 5.04 -11.30
C PHE A 48 -0.05 6.09 -10.38
N LEU A 49 -0.01 5.87 -9.07
CA LEU A 49 -0.62 6.77 -8.09
C LEU A 49 0.20 8.04 -7.80
N ASN A 50 1.50 8.05 -8.12
CA ASN A 50 2.40 9.20 -7.94
C ASN A 50 2.60 10.03 -9.22
N GLN A 51 1.70 9.96 -10.21
CA GLN A 51 1.85 10.71 -11.47
C GLN A 51 1.59 12.22 -11.36
N THR A 52 1.11 12.71 -10.21
CA THR A 52 0.79 14.14 -10.01
C THR A 52 1.59 14.73 -8.86
N ASP A 53 1.82 16.04 -8.90
CA ASP A 53 2.50 16.74 -7.81
C ASP A 53 1.63 16.89 -6.55
N TYR A 54 0.32 16.75 -6.70
CA TYR A 54 -0.69 16.98 -5.67
C TYR A 54 -1.05 15.73 -4.88
N GLN A 55 -0.71 14.55 -5.40
CA GLN A 55 -0.89 13.27 -4.73
C GLN A 55 0.48 12.70 -4.36
N LYS A 56 0.66 12.36 -3.09
CA LYS A 56 1.87 11.67 -2.62
C LYS A 56 1.46 10.33 -2.05
N THR A 57 2.06 9.27 -2.58
CA THR A 57 1.70 7.90 -2.23
C THR A 57 2.90 7.17 -1.64
N VAL A 58 2.66 6.49 -0.53
CA VAL A 58 3.62 5.57 0.11
C VAL A 58 3.10 4.14 0.01
N LEU A 59 4.03 3.20 -0.16
CA LEU A 59 3.75 1.77 -0.16
C LEU A 59 4.33 1.16 1.12
N ILE A 60 3.51 0.41 1.84
CA ILE A 60 3.87 -0.36 3.02
C ILE A 60 3.86 -1.82 2.61
N HIS A 61 5.04 -2.34 2.29
CA HIS A 61 5.21 -3.74 1.94
C HIS A 61 5.09 -4.63 3.20
N ARG A 62 4.48 -5.79 3.06
CA ARG A 62 4.39 -6.77 4.16
C ARG A 62 5.72 -7.48 4.34
N GLY A 63 6.55 -6.93 5.22
CA GLY A 63 7.78 -7.59 5.69
C GLY A 63 7.51 -8.76 6.64
N ASN A 64 8.46 -9.69 6.72
CA ASN A 64 8.50 -10.74 7.74
C ASN A 64 9.32 -10.33 8.99
N GLU A 65 9.94 -9.16 8.95
CA GLU A 65 10.79 -8.66 10.03
C GLU A 65 10.06 -7.56 10.78
N LEU A 66 9.76 -7.83 12.05
CA LEU A 66 9.32 -6.79 12.98
C LEU A 66 10.55 -6.04 13.48
N PRO A 67 10.56 -4.69 13.39
CA PRO A 67 11.66 -3.91 13.96
C PRO A 67 11.72 -4.11 15.47
N SER A 68 12.92 -3.98 16.05
CA SER A 68 13.16 -4.23 17.48
C SER A 68 12.31 -3.38 18.42
N TRP A 69 11.86 -2.20 17.98
CA TRP A 69 10.95 -1.32 18.74
C TRP A 69 9.46 -1.66 18.55
N GLY A 70 9.13 -2.58 17.63
CA GLY A 70 7.77 -3.06 17.37
C GLY A 70 7.36 -4.23 18.27
N PHE A 71 8.26 -4.75 19.09
CA PHE A 71 7.92 -5.69 20.16
C PHE A 71 7.30 -4.90 21.32
N THR A 72 6.01 -5.08 21.57
CA THR A 72 5.43 -4.77 22.87
C THR A 72 5.90 -5.85 23.84
N ASP A 73 6.76 -5.48 24.81
CA ASP A 73 7.00 -6.28 26.02
C ASP A 73 5.63 -6.54 26.65
N ASN A 74 5.27 -7.82 26.78
CA ASN A 74 3.96 -8.27 27.25
C ASN A 74 4.00 -8.53 28.75
#